data_AF-A0A850C9C7-F1
#
_entry.id   AF-A0A850C9C7-F1
#
_cell.length_a   1.000
_cell.length_b   1.000
_cell.length_c   1.000
_cell.angle_alpha   90.00
_cell.angle_beta   90.00
_cell.angle_gamma   90.00
#
_symmetry.space_group_name_H-M   'P 1'
#
loop_
_entity.id
_entity.type
_entity.pdbx_description
1 polymer ?
#
loop_
_entity_poly.entity_id
_entity_poly.type
_entity_poly.pdbx_seq_one_letter_code
_entity_poly.pdbx_strand_id
1 'polypeptide(L)'
;MPRKRKTQLPKRNADTVVGAALKDSDTLRPAKGGDFSGKAPDAPGPAPKPKPDPVPDRPEFVPGPGERPILNPPAGFKDRADFERFAERVNKGLHDAGYDDAKVMLQGSAPDGKSYNPDKPNRFFDGDGKMSDYDLTVESNKLVDAAKDGGLPLRSGGRRTAAIEKNKDLDKVGLRDLHRELREMAGGRKLSFMAYRDAQEAVDRGASPTVSLTPPYGYMPKTGK
;
A
#
# COMPACT_ATOMS: atom_id res chain seq x y z
N MET A 1 43.76 22.97 26.67
CA MET A 1 42.46 23.68 26.71
C MET A 1 42.51 24.93 25.83
N PRO A 2 42.08 24.89 24.56
CA PRO A 2 41.86 26.09 23.75
C PRO A 2 40.35 26.36 23.51
N ARG A 3 39.99 27.64 23.57
CA ARG A 3 38.63 28.18 23.64
C ARG A 3 37.91 28.16 22.28
N LYS A 4 36.65 27.70 22.28
CA LYS A 4 35.69 27.75 21.16
C LYS A 4 35.31 29.21 20.84
N ARG A 5 35.46 29.64 19.59
CA ARG A 5 34.82 30.87 19.07
C ARG A 5 33.45 30.51 18.50
N LYS A 6 32.39 31.10 19.05
CA LYS A 6 31.02 31.07 18.51
C LYS A 6 30.88 32.24 17.54
N THR A 7 30.51 31.98 16.29
CA THR A 7 30.15 33.02 15.32
C THR A 7 28.63 33.19 15.32
N GLN A 8 28.17 34.41 15.65
CA GLN A 8 26.79 34.85 15.61
C GLN A 8 26.37 35.18 14.17
N LEU A 9 25.21 34.69 13.73
CA LEU A 9 24.51 35.16 12.53
C LEU A 9 23.62 36.36 12.89
N PRO A 10 23.61 37.45 12.09
CA PRO A 10 22.72 38.58 12.33
C PRO A 10 21.28 38.29 11.88
N LYS A 11 20.32 38.76 12.68
CA LYS A 11 18.87 38.81 12.40
C LYS A 11 18.50 40.14 11.72
N ARG A 12 17.28 40.17 11.17
CA ARG A 12 16.38 41.31 10.84
C ARG A 12 16.56 41.90 9.42
N ASN A 13 15.52 42.29 8.66
CA ASN A 13 14.24 42.91 9.01
C ASN A 13 13.07 42.52 8.08
N ALA A 14 11.87 42.63 8.66
CA ALA A 14 10.58 42.76 7.97
C ALA A 14 10.26 44.25 7.71
N ASP A 15 9.28 44.45 6.82
CA ASP A 15 8.44 45.63 6.61
C ASP A 15 8.93 46.81 5.75
N THR A 16 7.93 47.45 5.13
CA THR A 16 7.87 48.65 4.25
C THR A 16 8.03 48.29 2.75
N VAL A 17 7.13 48.66 1.82
CA VAL A 17 6.50 49.98 1.61
C VAL A 17 5.11 49.88 0.95
N VAL A 18 4.26 50.83 1.35
CA VAL A 18 2.87 51.16 0.99
C VAL A 18 2.80 52.13 -0.21
N GLY A 19 1.68 52.12 -0.95
CA GLY A 19 1.16 53.26 -1.75
C GLY A 19 0.98 52.92 -3.24
N ALA A 20 -0.07 53.30 -3.98
CA ALA A 20 -1.10 54.34 -3.86
C ALA A 20 -2.29 53.94 -4.80
N ALA A 21 -3.56 54.03 -4.41
CA ALA A 21 -4.48 55.19 -4.45
C ALA A 21 -4.97 55.65 -5.86
N LEU A 22 -6.29 55.49 -6.10
CA LEU A 22 -7.22 56.21 -6.99
C LEU A 22 -8.63 55.72 -6.54
N LYS A 23 -9.51 56.43 -5.81
CA LYS A 23 -10.25 57.71 -6.02
C LYS A 23 -10.95 57.77 -7.39
N ASP A 24 -12.24 58.06 -7.56
CA ASP A 24 -13.36 58.46 -6.70
C ASP A 24 -14.68 58.31 -7.52
N SER A 25 -15.82 58.24 -6.82
CA SER A 25 -17.19 58.71 -7.23
C SER A 25 -17.89 58.00 -8.42
N ASP A 26 -19.20 57.75 -8.45
CA ASP A 26 -20.31 58.53 -7.91
C ASP A 26 -21.64 57.73 -7.96
N THR A 27 -22.64 58.20 -7.23
CA THR A 27 -24.10 57.98 -7.35
C THR A 27 -24.76 56.65 -6.93
N LEU A 28 -25.21 56.66 -5.67
CA LEU A 28 -26.36 55.92 -5.14
C LEU A 28 -27.70 56.46 -5.70
N ARG A 29 -28.60 55.56 -6.08
CA ARG A 29 -30.06 55.76 -6.01
C ARG A 29 -30.74 54.47 -5.56
N PRO A 30 -31.70 54.50 -4.62
CA PRO A 30 -32.31 53.31 -4.05
C PRO A 30 -33.56 52.89 -4.84
N ALA A 31 -33.67 51.59 -5.15
CA ALA A 31 -34.92 51.00 -5.63
C ALA A 31 -35.66 50.35 -4.46
N LYS A 32 -36.93 50.74 -4.36
CA LYS A 32 -37.96 50.30 -3.42
C LYS A 32 -38.19 48.77 -3.42
N GLY A 33 -38.40 48.25 -2.22
CA GLY A 33 -39.54 47.40 -1.83
C GLY A 33 -39.96 46.27 -2.75
N GLY A 34 -39.62 45.04 -2.36
CA GLY A 34 -40.24 43.81 -2.84
C GLY A 34 -40.33 42.81 -1.68
N ASP A 35 -41.56 42.55 -1.24
CA ASP A 35 -41.97 41.54 -0.28
C ASP A 35 -41.58 40.14 -0.80
N PHE A 36 -40.76 39.39 -0.04
CA PHE A 36 -40.47 37.97 -0.30
C PHE A 36 -40.81 37.13 0.93
N SER A 37 -42.10 37.07 1.26
CA SER A 37 -42.65 35.93 2.00
C SER A 37 -42.79 34.74 1.06
N GLY A 38 -41.66 34.07 0.79
CA GLY A 38 -41.59 32.82 0.03
C GLY A 38 -41.11 31.69 0.92
N LYS A 39 -42.02 30.77 1.27
CA LYS A 39 -41.75 29.52 1.97
C LYS A 39 -40.71 28.72 1.16
N ALA A 40 -39.57 28.38 1.76
CA ALA A 40 -38.53 27.59 1.11
C ALA A 40 -39.09 26.21 0.70
N PRO A 41 -38.94 25.76 -0.57
CA PRO A 41 -39.24 24.39 -0.94
C PRO A 41 -38.16 23.45 -0.39
N ASP A 42 -38.59 22.28 0.07
CA ASP A 42 -37.75 21.19 0.57
C ASP A 42 -36.58 20.89 -0.38
N ALA A 43 -35.38 20.78 0.19
CA ALA A 43 -34.19 20.41 -0.56
C ALA A 43 -34.38 19.02 -1.20
N PRO A 44 -34.05 18.83 -2.49
CA PRO A 44 -34.06 17.51 -3.08
C PRO A 44 -33.03 16.62 -2.38
N GLY A 45 -33.45 15.43 -1.97
CA GLY A 45 -32.57 14.42 -1.37
C GLY A 45 -31.38 14.09 -2.28
N PRO A 46 -30.26 13.59 -1.73
CA PRO A 46 -29.04 13.35 -2.48
C PRO A 46 -29.32 12.40 -3.66
N ALA A 47 -28.92 12.84 -4.86
CA ALA A 47 -29.04 12.07 -6.08
C ALA A 47 -28.36 10.70 -5.93
N PRO A 48 -28.93 9.62 -6.51
CA PRO A 48 -28.27 8.32 -6.55
C PRO A 48 -26.92 8.44 -7.26
N LYS A 49 -25.86 7.88 -6.65
CA LYS A 49 -24.51 7.89 -7.22
C LYS A 49 -24.53 7.23 -8.61
N PRO A 50 -23.84 7.81 -9.62
CA PRO A 50 -23.76 7.21 -10.94
C PRO A 50 -23.16 5.81 -10.83
N LYS A 51 -23.75 4.85 -11.56
CA LYS A 51 -23.14 3.53 -11.74
C LYS A 51 -21.80 3.74 -12.45
N PRO A 52 -20.71 3.10 -12.01
CA PRO A 52 -19.44 3.20 -12.71
C PRO A 52 -19.62 2.70 -14.15
N ASP A 53 -19.02 3.41 -15.10
CA ASP A 53 -19.07 3.07 -16.52
C ASP A 53 -18.61 1.62 -16.74
N PRO A 54 -19.19 0.90 -17.72
CA PRO A 54 -18.68 -0.41 -18.11
C PRO A 54 -17.23 -0.26 -18.57
N VAL A 55 -16.33 -0.98 -17.90
CA VAL A 55 -14.90 -1.03 -18.24
C VAL A 55 -14.78 -1.58 -19.67
N PRO A 56 -14.06 -0.91 -20.59
CA PRO A 56 -13.88 -1.39 -21.95
C PRO A 56 -13.15 -2.74 -21.96
N ASP A 57 -13.56 -3.60 -22.90
CA ASP A 57 -13.16 -5.01 -23.07
C ASP A 57 -11.73 -5.32 -22.58
N ARG A 58 -11.66 -5.90 -21.37
CA ARG A 58 -10.43 -6.48 -20.82
C ARG A 58 -10.18 -7.77 -21.59
N PRO A 59 -8.95 -8.03 -22.09
CA PRO A 59 -8.64 -9.28 -22.76
C PRO A 59 -9.04 -10.47 -21.87
N GLU A 60 -9.76 -11.42 -22.47
CA GLU A 60 -10.20 -12.62 -21.78
C GLU A 60 -9.00 -13.34 -21.16
N PHE A 61 -9.18 -13.74 -19.90
CA PHE A 61 -8.24 -14.46 -19.08
C PHE A 61 -7.71 -15.73 -19.79
N VAL A 62 -6.39 -15.80 -19.99
CA VAL A 62 -5.68 -17.05 -20.27
C VAL A 62 -4.72 -17.31 -19.11
N PRO A 63 -5.03 -18.21 -18.17
CA PRO A 63 -4.11 -18.55 -17.08
C PRO A 63 -2.87 -19.23 -17.63
N GLY A 64 -1.71 -18.94 -17.00
CA GLY A 64 -0.53 -19.78 -17.18
C GLY A 64 -0.83 -21.23 -16.75
N PRO A 65 -0.10 -22.24 -17.27
CA PRO A 65 -0.34 -23.63 -16.92
C PRO A 65 -0.28 -23.84 -15.39
N GLY A 66 -1.42 -24.13 -14.77
CA GLY A 66 -1.52 -24.44 -13.33
C GLY A 66 -1.93 -23.28 -12.41
N GLU A 67 -1.98 -22.03 -12.89
CA GLU A 67 -2.47 -20.91 -12.08
C GLU A 67 -4.01 -20.88 -12.05
N ARG A 68 -4.59 -20.73 -10.84
CA ARG A 68 -6.05 -20.67 -10.67
C ARG A 68 -6.48 -19.23 -10.39
N PRO A 69 -7.52 -18.69 -11.05
CA PRO A 69 -7.97 -17.33 -10.79
C PRO A 69 -8.52 -17.21 -9.36
N ILE A 70 -8.37 -16.04 -8.75
CA ILE A 70 -9.06 -15.71 -7.51
C ILE A 70 -10.52 -15.35 -7.80
N LEU A 71 -11.47 -16.06 -7.17
CA LEU A 71 -12.91 -15.78 -7.31
C LEU A 71 -13.39 -14.72 -6.32
N ASN A 72 -12.75 -14.65 -5.15
CA ASN A 72 -12.97 -13.65 -4.10
C ASN A 72 -11.62 -13.01 -3.75
N PRO A 73 -11.61 -11.74 -3.30
CA PRO A 73 -10.38 -11.13 -2.79
C PRO A 73 -9.85 -11.91 -1.58
N PRO A 74 -8.52 -11.92 -1.36
CA PRO A 74 -7.95 -12.48 -0.14
C PRO A 74 -8.51 -11.83 1.14
N ALA A 75 -8.39 -12.54 2.26
CA ALA A 75 -8.89 -12.06 3.55
C ALA A 75 -8.22 -10.74 3.97
N GLY A 76 -9.03 -9.88 4.60
CA GLY A 76 -8.64 -8.54 5.05
C GLY A 76 -8.76 -7.43 3.99
N PHE A 77 -8.99 -7.76 2.72
CA PHE A 77 -9.39 -6.81 1.69
C PHE A 77 -10.91 -6.68 1.64
N LYS A 78 -11.40 -5.46 1.42
CA LYS A 78 -12.85 -5.20 1.38
C LYS A 78 -13.50 -5.80 0.14
N ASP A 79 -12.85 -5.65 -1.01
CA ASP A 79 -13.33 -6.07 -2.32
C ASP A 79 -12.15 -6.30 -3.27
N ARG A 80 -12.43 -6.77 -4.49
CA ARG A 80 -11.40 -7.01 -5.50
C ARG A 80 -10.65 -5.72 -5.85
N ALA A 81 -11.33 -4.59 -5.98
CA ALA A 81 -10.67 -3.33 -6.35
C ALA A 81 -9.71 -2.87 -5.23
N ASP A 82 -10.02 -3.15 -3.98
CA ASP A 82 -9.14 -2.92 -2.83
C ASP A 82 -7.87 -3.75 -2.88
N PHE A 83 -8.00 -5.04 -3.19
CA PHE A 83 -6.87 -5.92 -3.44
C PHE A 83 -6.03 -5.46 -4.64
N GLU A 84 -6.65 -5.09 -5.77
CA GLU A 84 -5.95 -4.63 -6.97
C GLU A 84 -5.18 -3.33 -6.71
N ARG A 85 -5.77 -2.34 -6.02
CA ARG A 85 -5.08 -1.11 -5.59
C ARG A 85 -3.88 -1.40 -4.69
N PHE A 86 -4.05 -2.31 -3.73
CA PHE A 86 -2.94 -2.73 -2.87
C PHE A 86 -1.83 -3.37 -3.69
N ALA A 87 -2.17 -4.31 -4.56
CA ALA A 87 -1.20 -5.00 -5.42
C ALA A 87 -0.45 -4.02 -6.33
N GLU A 88 -1.15 -3.11 -6.99
CA GLU A 88 -0.54 -2.05 -7.81
C GLU A 88 0.43 -1.19 -6.99
N ARG A 89 0.02 -0.76 -5.79
CA ARG A 89 0.87 0.05 -4.92
C ARG A 89 2.14 -0.68 -4.50
N VAL A 90 2.05 -1.97 -4.15
CA VAL A 90 3.21 -2.78 -3.76
C VAL A 90 4.19 -2.90 -4.93
N ASN A 91 3.72 -3.31 -6.11
CA ASN A 91 4.57 -3.50 -7.29
C ASN A 91 5.24 -2.18 -7.70
N LYS A 92 4.46 -1.09 -7.79
CA LYS A 92 5.00 0.22 -8.10
C LYS A 92 6.02 0.66 -7.06
N GLY A 93 5.75 0.44 -5.78
CA GLY A 93 6.65 0.83 -4.69
C GLY A 93 7.99 0.09 -4.72
N LEU A 94 7.97 -1.21 -5.02
CA LEU A 94 9.19 -2.00 -5.17
C LEU A 94 9.99 -1.55 -6.40
N HIS A 95 9.31 -1.30 -7.52
CA HIS A 95 9.93 -0.74 -8.70
C HIS A 95 10.56 0.64 -8.43
N ASP A 96 9.84 1.56 -7.78
CA ASP A 96 10.34 2.89 -7.41
C ASP A 96 11.54 2.81 -6.44
N ALA A 97 11.61 1.76 -5.62
CA ALA A 97 12.74 1.47 -4.73
C ALA A 97 13.93 0.78 -5.44
N GLY A 98 13.85 0.54 -6.76
CA GLY A 98 14.92 -0.06 -7.56
C GLY A 98 14.87 -1.58 -7.67
N TYR A 99 13.74 -2.20 -7.29
CA TYR A 99 13.49 -3.64 -7.37
C TYR A 99 12.51 -3.96 -8.52
N ASP A 100 12.89 -3.60 -9.74
CA ASP A 100 12.18 -3.89 -10.99
C ASP A 100 12.13 -5.40 -11.34
N ASP A 101 12.98 -6.21 -10.72
CA ASP A 101 12.94 -7.67 -10.85
C ASP A 101 11.92 -8.33 -9.89
N ALA A 102 11.24 -7.54 -9.06
CA ALA A 102 10.37 -8.06 -8.02
C ALA A 102 9.08 -8.66 -8.56
N LYS A 103 8.81 -9.92 -8.20
CA LYS A 103 7.48 -10.54 -8.27
C LYS A 103 6.95 -10.73 -6.86
N VAL A 104 5.74 -10.25 -6.62
CA VAL A 104 5.18 -10.22 -5.27
C VAL A 104 4.01 -11.17 -5.14
N MET A 105 3.98 -11.86 -4.01
CA MET A 105 2.99 -12.86 -3.66
C MET A 105 2.49 -12.65 -2.23
N LEU A 106 1.19 -12.87 -2.03
CA LEU A 106 0.58 -12.95 -0.71
C LEU A 106 0.62 -14.40 -0.22
N GLN A 107 1.14 -14.59 0.99
CA GLN A 107 1.21 -15.88 1.67
C GLN A 107 0.59 -15.80 3.07
N GLY A 108 0.72 -16.87 3.84
CA GLY A 108 0.18 -16.98 5.18
C GLY A 108 -1.31 -17.23 5.20
N SER A 109 -2.01 -16.58 6.13
CA SER A 109 -3.44 -16.80 6.37
C SER A 109 -4.37 -15.92 5.53
N ALA A 110 -3.83 -14.89 4.88
CA ALA A 110 -4.62 -13.98 4.06
C ALA A 110 -5.21 -14.64 2.78
N PRO A 111 -4.48 -15.50 2.04
CA PRO A 111 -4.98 -16.09 0.80
C PRO A 111 -6.27 -16.93 0.91
N ASP A 112 -6.51 -17.60 2.04
CA ASP A 112 -7.65 -18.50 2.22
C ASP A 112 -8.36 -18.35 3.58
N GLY A 113 -7.94 -17.39 4.39
CA GLY A 113 -8.54 -17.07 5.68
C GLY A 113 -8.17 -18.01 6.83
N LYS A 114 -7.19 -18.92 6.66
CA LYS A 114 -6.85 -19.94 7.67
C LYS A 114 -5.46 -19.74 8.27
N SER A 115 -5.35 -19.89 9.58
CA SER A 115 -4.06 -19.96 10.26
C SER A 115 -3.38 -21.29 9.97
N TYR A 116 -2.11 -21.22 9.59
CA TYR A 116 -1.23 -22.37 9.41
C TYR A 116 -0.22 -22.52 10.55
N ASN A 117 -0.46 -21.84 11.67
CA ASN A 117 0.35 -22.01 12.87
C ASN A 117 -0.03 -23.33 13.56
N PRO A 118 0.89 -24.32 13.64
CA PRO A 118 0.61 -25.62 14.24
C PRO A 118 0.34 -25.53 15.75
N ASP A 119 0.86 -24.50 16.43
CA ASP A 119 0.62 -24.26 17.85
C ASP A 119 -0.78 -23.67 18.12
N LYS A 120 -1.48 -23.22 17.07
CA LYS A 120 -2.79 -22.58 17.13
C LYS A 120 -3.66 -23.05 15.95
N PRO A 121 -4.02 -24.35 15.91
CA PRO A 121 -4.90 -24.88 14.87
C PRO A 121 -6.28 -24.20 14.93
N ASN A 122 -6.94 -24.12 13.78
CA ASN A 122 -8.31 -23.59 13.63
C ASN A 122 -8.52 -22.10 13.95
N ARG A 123 -7.47 -21.28 13.95
CA ARG A 123 -7.66 -19.83 13.91
C ARG A 123 -8.02 -19.38 12.50
N PHE A 124 -9.08 -18.60 12.40
CA PHE A 124 -9.45 -17.90 11.17
C PHE A 124 -8.80 -16.53 11.14
N PHE A 125 -8.65 -15.97 9.95
CA PHE A 125 -8.21 -14.60 9.76
C PHE A 125 -9.12 -13.65 10.56
N ASP A 126 -8.52 -12.83 11.43
CA ASP A 126 -9.22 -11.97 12.41
C ASP A 126 -10.13 -12.68 13.44
N GLY A 127 -10.10 -14.02 13.52
CA GLY A 127 -11.09 -14.85 14.24
C GLY A 127 -11.08 -14.76 15.78
N ASP A 128 -10.07 -14.14 16.39
CA ASP A 128 -9.94 -13.98 17.85
C ASP A 128 -9.88 -12.51 18.29
N GLY A 129 -10.41 -11.59 17.46
CA GLY A 129 -10.33 -10.15 17.70
C GLY A 129 -8.92 -9.57 17.59
N LYS A 130 -7.96 -10.37 17.10
CA LYS A 130 -6.61 -9.93 16.74
C LYS A 130 -6.54 -9.74 15.24
N MET A 131 -6.05 -8.57 14.84
CA MET A 131 -5.87 -8.29 13.43
C MET A 131 -4.71 -9.13 12.87
N SER A 132 -5.01 -9.99 11.90
CA SER A 132 -4.03 -10.85 11.22
C SER A 132 -3.04 -10.03 10.39
N ASP A 133 -1.84 -10.57 10.24
CA ASP A 133 -0.75 -10.01 9.44
C ASP A 133 -0.84 -10.37 7.96
N TYR A 134 -0.15 -9.58 7.14
CA TYR A 134 0.11 -9.84 5.74
C TYR A 134 1.57 -10.23 5.54
N ASP A 135 1.77 -11.45 5.05
CA ASP A 135 3.07 -11.94 4.65
C ASP A 135 3.22 -11.78 3.14
N LEU A 136 4.11 -10.86 2.75
CA LEU A 136 4.47 -10.62 1.36
C LEU A 136 5.77 -11.35 1.03
N THR A 137 5.64 -12.38 0.21
CA THR A 137 6.79 -13.07 -0.39
C THR A 137 7.19 -12.31 -1.65
N VAL A 138 8.46 -11.94 -1.76
CA VAL A 138 9.00 -11.19 -2.89
C VAL A 138 10.10 -12.01 -3.55
N GLU A 139 9.89 -12.44 -4.80
CA GLU A 139 10.98 -12.96 -5.63
C GLU A 139 11.77 -11.76 -6.17
N SER A 140 13.01 -11.58 -5.73
CA SER A 140 13.91 -10.56 -6.27
C SER A 140 15.34 -10.88 -5.84
N ASN A 141 16.22 -11.05 -6.82
CA ASN A 141 17.65 -11.21 -6.54
C ASN A 141 18.23 -9.90 -6.01
N LYS A 142 17.82 -8.76 -6.59
CA LYS A 142 18.26 -7.43 -6.17
C LYS A 142 17.92 -7.16 -4.70
N LEU A 143 16.73 -7.55 -4.24
CA LEU A 143 16.31 -7.34 -2.86
C LEU A 143 17.05 -8.27 -1.88
N VAL A 144 17.30 -9.53 -2.27
CA VAL A 144 18.12 -10.44 -1.45
C VAL A 144 19.55 -9.92 -1.32
N ASP A 145 20.12 -9.40 -2.42
CA ASP A 145 21.47 -8.83 -2.43
C ASP A 145 21.55 -7.52 -1.63
N ALA A 146 20.58 -6.62 -1.79
CA ALA A 146 20.48 -5.42 -0.96
C ALA A 146 20.34 -5.73 0.54
N ALA A 147 19.55 -6.76 0.89
CA ALA A 147 19.44 -7.23 2.27
C ALA A 147 20.78 -7.76 2.79
N LYS A 148 21.49 -8.56 1.99
CA LYS A 148 22.82 -9.08 2.31
C LYS A 148 23.81 -7.95 2.56
N ASP A 149 23.87 -6.98 1.66
CA ASP A 149 24.80 -5.85 1.71
C ASP A 149 24.47 -4.90 2.88
N GLY A 150 23.19 -4.76 3.22
CA GLY A 150 22.72 -4.09 4.44
C GLY A 150 22.99 -4.86 5.74
N GLY A 151 23.57 -6.06 5.67
CA GLY A 151 23.87 -6.91 6.82
C GLY A 151 22.63 -7.50 7.47
N LEU A 152 21.55 -7.72 6.72
CA LEU A 152 20.40 -8.48 7.20
C LEU A 152 20.72 -9.97 7.22
N PRO A 153 20.19 -10.73 8.20
CA PRO A 153 20.40 -12.17 8.24
C PRO A 153 19.69 -12.85 7.07
N LEU A 154 20.46 -13.60 6.30
CA LEU A 154 19.93 -14.50 5.29
C LEU A 154 19.66 -15.89 5.88
N ARG A 155 18.74 -16.62 5.24
CA ARG A 155 18.34 -17.98 5.59
C ARG A 155 18.44 -18.88 4.35
N SER A 156 18.22 -20.19 4.55
CA SER A 156 18.28 -21.19 3.47
C SER A 156 19.60 -21.12 2.66
N GLY A 157 20.74 -20.91 3.32
CA GLY A 157 22.04 -20.80 2.65
C GLY A 157 22.20 -19.56 1.77
N GLY A 158 21.48 -18.47 2.05
CA GLY A 158 21.58 -17.23 1.28
C GLY A 158 20.52 -17.08 0.17
N ARG A 159 19.56 -18.00 0.08
CA ARG A 159 18.49 -17.96 -0.92
C ARG A 159 17.29 -17.10 -0.53
N ARG A 160 17.19 -16.72 0.74
CA ARG A 160 16.11 -15.86 1.23
C ARG A 160 16.53 -15.02 2.42
N THR A 161 15.74 -14.00 2.73
CA THR A 161 15.91 -13.18 3.94
C THR A 161 15.13 -13.78 5.12
N ALA A 162 15.39 -13.27 6.33
CA ALA A 162 14.37 -13.28 7.38
C ALA A 162 13.21 -12.33 7.02
N ALA A 163 12.12 -12.37 7.79
CA ALA A 163 11.04 -11.40 7.64
C ALA A 163 11.57 -9.97 7.92
N ILE A 164 11.33 -9.06 6.98
CA ILE A 164 11.74 -7.66 7.01
C ILE A 164 10.50 -6.84 7.39
N GLU A 165 10.38 -6.53 8.68
CA GLU A 165 9.21 -5.81 9.24
C GLU A 165 9.62 -4.63 10.13
N LYS A 166 10.87 -4.62 10.61
CA LYS A 166 11.37 -3.59 11.52
C LYS A 166 11.87 -2.40 10.71
N ASN A 167 11.56 -1.20 11.17
CA ASN A 167 12.00 0.05 10.53
C ASN A 167 13.49 0.07 10.20
N LYS A 168 14.36 -0.39 11.12
CA LYS A 168 15.82 -0.43 10.89
C LYS A 168 16.23 -1.35 9.74
N ASP A 169 15.51 -2.45 9.55
CA ASP A 169 15.80 -3.41 8.48
C ASP A 169 15.20 -2.92 7.16
N LEU A 170 14.01 -2.31 7.20
CA LEU A 170 13.38 -1.65 6.07
C LEU A 170 14.19 -0.47 5.53
N ASP A 171 14.82 0.32 6.42
CA ASP A 171 15.68 1.45 6.07
C ASP A 171 16.90 0.98 5.24
N LYS A 172 17.45 -0.20 5.58
CA LYS A 172 18.62 -0.76 4.88
C LYS A 172 18.32 -1.23 3.46
N VAL A 173 17.06 -1.55 3.17
CA VAL A 173 16.58 -1.98 1.84
C VAL A 173 15.68 -0.92 1.19
N GLY A 174 15.64 0.31 1.71
CA GLY A 174 14.85 1.40 1.12
C GLY A 174 13.33 1.18 1.07
N LEU A 175 12.77 0.26 1.87
CA LEU A 175 11.34 -0.09 1.83
C LEU A 175 10.50 0.56 2.92
N ARG A 176 11.08 1.44 3.76
CA ARG A 176 10.39 1.98 4.94
C ARG A 176 9.13 2.78 4.60
N ASP A 177 9.20 3.66 3.61
CA ASP A 177 8.06 4.51 3.25
C ASP A 177 6.95 3.68 2.60
N LEU A 178 7.31 2.78 1.68
CA LEU A 178 6.40 1.80 1.10
C LEU A 178 5.70 0.98 2.19
N HIS A 179 6.46 0.45 3.15
CA HIS A 179 5.92 -0.35 4.24
C HIS A 179 4.88 0.41 5.06
N ARG A 180 5.17 1.68 5.39
CA ARG A 180 4.23 2.54 6.13
C ARG A 180 2.92 2.72 5.34
N GLU A 181 3.01 3.07 4.07
CA GLU A 181 1.83 3.29 3.22
C GLU A 181 0.99 2.02 3.06
N LEU A 182 1.63 0.87 2.84
CA LEU A 182 0.92 -0.40 2.71
C LEU A 182 0.21 -0.80 4.00
N ARG A 183 0.82 -0.51 5.15
CA ARG A 183 0.16 -0.74 6.45
C ARG A 183 -1.04 0.18 6.64
N GLU A 184 -0.97 1.43 6.22
CA GLU A 184 -2.11 2.35 6.25
C GLU A 184 -3.24 1.84 5.35
N MET A 185 -2.93 1.42 4.12
CA MET A 185 -3.90 0.80 3.21
C MET A 185 -4.51 -0.49 3.78
N ALA A 186 -3.72 -1.28 4.50
CA ALA A 186 -4.19 -2.51 5.15
C ALA A 186 -4.93 -2.25 6.48
N GLY A 187 -5.22 -1.00 6.84
CA GLY A 187 -5.94 -0.67 8.07
C GLY A 187 -5.10 -0.80 9.35
N GLY A 188 -3.79 -0.67 9.25
CA GLY A 188 -2.82 -0.75 10.35
C GLY A 188 -2.26 -2.14 10.61
N ARG A 189 -2.63 -3.14 9.79
CA ARG A 189 -2.14 -4.53 9.87
C ARG A 189 -0.62 -4.59 9.92
N LYS A 190 -0.11 -5.63 10.57
CA LYS A 190 1.31 -5.95 10.46
C LYS A 190 1.54 -6.47 9.05
N LEU A 191 2.66 -6.06 8.47
CA LEU A 191 3.06 -6.44 7.13
C LEU A 191 4.53 -6.84 7.18
N SER A 192 4.85 -7.98 6.61
CA SER A 192 6.22 -8.50 6.55
C SER A 192 6.61 -8.71 5.10
N PHE A 193 7.83 -8.32 4.74
CA PHE A 193 8.42 -8.71 3.45
C PHE A 193 9.40 -9.86 3.67
N MET A 194 9.31 -10.91 2.87
CA MET A 194 10.31 -11.96 2.83
C MET A 194 10.81 -12.12 1.41
N ALA A 195 12.08 -11.78 1.18
CA ALA A 195 12.68 -11.85 -0.14
C ALA A 195 13.26 -13.24 -0.38
N TYR A 196 13.03 -13.76 -1.58
CA TYR A 196 13.52 -15.04 -2.08
C TYR A 196 14.22 -14.81 -3.42
N ARG A 197 15.25 -15.62 -3.70
CA ARG A 197 15.83 -15.70 -5.04
C ARG A 197 14.95 -16.47 -6.02
N ASP A 198 14.17 -17.40 -5.50
CA ASP A 198 13.19 -18.21 -6.22
C ASP A 198 11.96 -18.37 -5.31
N ALA A 199 10.83 -17.79 -5.70
CA ALA A 199 9.65 -17.90 -4.87
C ALA A 199 8.92 -19.24 -4.98
N GLN A 200 9.26 -20.09 -5.94
CA GLN A 200 8.75 -21.47 -5.94
C GLN A 200 9.23 -22.22 -4.68
N GLU A 201 10.43 -21.90 -4.16
CA GLU A 201 10.90 -22.41 -2.86
C GLU A 201 9.97 -21.98 -1.71
N ALA A 202 9.37 -20.78 -1.80
CA ALA A 202 8.38 -20.32 -0.82
C ALA A 202 7.04 -21.03 -0.99
N VAL A 203 6.56 -21.19 -2.22
CA VAL A 203 5.28 -21.86 -2.54
C VAL A 203 5.30 -23.33 -2.15
N ASP A 204 6.36 -24.05 -2.49
CA ASP A 204 6.48 -25.48 -2.21
C ASP A 204 6.64 -25.76 -0.71
N ARG A 205 7.35 -24.88 0.01
CA ARG A 205 7.53 -24.96 1.47
C ARG A 205 6.28 -24.53 2.23
N GLY A 206 5.54 -23.55 1.73
CA GLY A 206 4.42 -22.94 2.43
C GLY A 206 3.30 -23.95 2.67
N ALA A 207 2.78 -24.02 3.89
CA ALA A 207 1.58 -24.82 4.16
C ALA A 207 0.32 -24.16 3.55
N SER A 208 0.38 -22.85 3.28
CA SER A 208 -0.73 -22.07 2.73
C SER A 208 -0.70 -21.91 1.21
N PRO A 209 -1.86 -21.67 0.57
CA PRO A 209 -1.93 -21.16 -0.79
C PRO A 209 -1.16 -19.84 -0.93
N THR A 210 -0.65 -19.59 -2.12
CA THR A 210 0.08 -18.36 -2.47
C THR A 210 -0.65 -17.65 -3.60
N VAL A 211 -0.91 -16.36 -3.48
CA VAL A 211 -1.59 -15.55 -4.52
C VAL A 211 -0.60 -14.55 -5.11
N SER A 212 -0.48 -14.51 -6.44
CA SER A 212 0.29 -13.48 -7.14
C SER A 212 -0.36 -12.10 -7.00
N LEU A 213 0.45 -11.08 -6.71
CA LEU A 213 0.08 -9.66 -6.77
C LEU A 213 0.45 -9.04 -8.12
N THR A 214 0.95 -9.83 -9.08
CA THR A 214 1.16 -9.36 -10.45
C THR A 214 0.03 -9.87 -11.34
N PRO A 215 -0.60 -9.01 -12.16
CA PRO A 215 -1.57 -9.47 -13.14
C PRO A 215 -0.97 -10.50 -14.11
N PRO A 216 -1.70 -11.57 -14.48
CA PRO A 216 -3.02 -11.92 -13.96
C PRO A 216 -2.95 -12.43 -12.50
N TYR A 217 -3.84 -11.93 -11.63
CA TYR A 217 -3.90 -12.37 -10.24
C TYR A 217 -4.41 -13.80 -10.15
N GLY A 218 -3.64 -14.69 -9.52
CA GLY A 218 -3.98 -16.10 -9.41
C GLY A 218 -3.22 -16.81 -8.31
N TYR A 219 -3.73 -17.98 -7.91
CA TYR A 219 -3.04 -18.90 -7.03
C TYR A 219 -1.89 -19.57 -7.77
N MET A 220 -0.71 -19.55 -7.16
CA MET A 220 0.46 -20.26 -7.68
C MET A 220 0.36 -21.76 -7.37
N PRO A 221 0.62 -22.64 -8.37
CA PRO A 221 0.65 -24.08 -8.14
C PRO A 221 1.89 -24.47 -7.32
N LYS A 222 1.72 -25.46 -6.44
CA LYS A 222 2.85 -26.20 -5.89
C LYS A 222 3.38 -27.13 -6.97
N THR A 223 4.71 -27.22 -7.11
CA THR A 223 5.30 -28.08 -8.14
C THR A 223 5.34 -29.56 -7.74
N GLY A 224 5.21 -29.86 -6.44
CA GLY A 224 5.27 -31.22 -5.92
C GLY A 224 6.69 -31.78 -6.05
N LYS A 225 7.35 -32.03 -4.92
CA LYS A 225 8.53 -32.90 -4.85
C LYS A 225 8.20 -34.11 -4.00
#